data_AF-A0A845ZAZ3-F1
#
_entry.id   AF-A0A845ZAZ3-F1
#
_cell.length_a   1.000
_cell.length_b   1.000
_cell.length_c   1.000
_cell.angle_alpha   90.00
_cell.angle_beta   90.00
_cell.angle_gamma   90.00
#
_symmetry.space_group_name_H-M   'P 1'
#
loop_
_entity.id
_entity.type
_entity.pdbx_description
1 polymer ?
#
loop_
_entity_poly.entity_id
_entity_poly.type
_entity_poly.pdbx_seq_one_letter_code
_entity_poly.pdbx_strand_id
1 'polypeptide(L)'
;SVFRSSPLLANIALHGMEEALQEVFSQKYTTYGMQPDINFNPPLFHRYAGNFVILHKSKKVIEECLEIINDWLENIGLKLKDSTTRIAHTLGDGKVQTGFDYLGFNIRQYPVKDINSATDRNGNKLGFKTLIKPAKEAIKRHVRVLKHTIRLYRNAPQEKLIEMLTPKIREWCNYYDSVVSSRVFAKMDNILFHQLLRWGYYRASMQGKKQTVNKYWGVDKGKGWKFITPDGKVLRNHKESCSH
;
A
#
# COMPACT_ATOMS: atom_id res chain seq x y z
N SER A 1 -24.94 -12.77 -6.35
CA SER A 1 -24.22 -12.77 -7.64
C SER A 1 -23.12 -11.72 -7.57
N VAL A 2 -21.87 -12.08 -7.85
CA VAL A 2 -20.76 -11.11 -7.83
C VAL A 2 -20.74 -10.44 -9.19
N PHE A 3 -21.30 -9.24 -9.29
CA PHE A 3 -21.06 -8.39 -10.44
C PHE A 3 -19.56 -8.11 -10.52
N ARG A 4 -18.85 -8.74 -11.47
CA ARG A 4 -17.65 -8.16 -12.06
C ARG A 4 -18.11 -7.00 -12.94
N SER A 5 -18.56 -5.91 -12.31
CA SER A 5 -18.90 -4.69 -13.03
C SER A 5 -17.66 -4.19 -13.75
N SER A 6 -17.80 -3.83 -15.03
CA SER A 6 -16.79 -3.04 -15.73
C SER A 6 -16.37 -1.86 -14.85
N PRO A 7 -15.07 -1.50 -14.76
CA PRO A 7 -14.59 -0.38 -13.94
C PRO A 7 -15.37 0.92 -14.20
N LEU A 8 -15.81 1.13 -15.44
CA LEU A 8 -16.63 2.26 -15.83
C LEU A 8 -18.03 2.22 -15.20
N LEU A 9 -18.69 1.06 -15.22
CA LEU A 9 -20.03 0.90 -14.68
C LEU A 9 -20.03 1.06 -13.15
N ALA A 10 -18.99 0.59 -12.46
CA ALA A 10 -18.80 0.82 -11.03
C ALA A 10 -18.53 2.31 -10.71
N ASN A 11 -17.85 3.03 -11.61
CA ASN A 11 -17.64 4.47 -11.44
C ASN A 11 -18.95 5.25 -11.58
N ILE A 12 -19.76 4.92 -12.59
CA ILE A 12 -21.06 5.54 -12.84
C ILE A 12 -22.05 5.20 -11.72
N ALA A 13 -22.19 3.93 -11.36
CA ALA A 13 -23.15 3.48 -10.36
C ALA A 13 -22.90 4.07 -8.96
N LEU A 14 -21.65 4.42 -8.64
CA LEU A 14 -21.26 5.00 -7.35
C LEU A 14 -21.00 6.51 -7.44
N HIS A 15 -21.37 7.15 -8.56
CA HIS A 15 -21.36 8.60 -8.69
C HIS A 15 -22.52 9.20 -7.86
N GLY A 16 -22.32 10.38 -7.27
CA GLY A 16 -23.30 11.00 -6.35
C GLY A 16 -23.26 10.50 -4.90
N MET A 17 -22.48 9.46 -4.58
CA MET A 17 -22.32 8.98 -3.20
C MET A 17 -21.69 10.04 -2.27
N GLU A 18 -20.66 10.74 -2.76
CA GLU A 18 -20.01 11.83 -2.02
C GLU A 18 -20.95 13.02 -1.84
N GLU A 19 -21.72 13.34 -2.88
CA GLU A 19 -22.71 14.43 -2.86
C GLU A 19 -23.81 14.16 -1.83
N ALA A 20 -24.33 12.93 -1.77
CA ALA A 20 -25.33 12.53 -0.77
C ALA A 20 -24.81 12.69 0.67
N LEU A 21 -23.55 12.33 0.92
CA LEU A 21 -22.91 12.60 2.21
C LEU A 21 -22.82 14.10 2.48
N GLN A 22 -22.31 14.88 1.51
CA GLN A 22 -22.14 16.33 1.66
C GLN A 22 -23.48 17.05 1.88
N GLU A 23 -24.55 16.62 1.24
CA GLU A 23 -25.89 17.19 1.37
C GLU A 23 -26.45 16.99 2.79
N VAL A 24 -26.43 15.75 3.30
CA VAL A 24 -26.93 15.44 4.66
C VAL A 24 -26.16 16.21 5.72
N PHE A 25 -24.84 16.28 5.58
CA PHE A 25 -24.01 17.03 6.51
C PHE A 25 -24.31 18.53 6.38
N SER A 26 -24.28 19.13 5.19
CA SER A 26 -24.62 20.54 4.97
C SER A 26 -26.01 20.95 5.51
N GLN A 27 -27.02 20.08 5.37
CA GLN A 27 -28.38 20.32 5.86
C GLN A 27 -28.51 20.22 7.39
N LYS A 28 -27.86 19.22 8.02
CA LYS A 28 -27.85 19.10 9.49
C LYS A 28 -27.19 20.32 10.16
N TYR A 29 -26.22 20.97 9.52
CA TYR A 29 -25.56 22.18 10.04
C TYR A 29 -26.34 23.48 9.80
N THR A 30 -27.44 23.44 9.03
CA THR A 30 -28.30 24.60 8.77
C THR A 30 -29.67 24.52 9.47
N THR A 31 -30.15 23.33 9.82
CA THR A 31 -31.56 23.12 10.22
C THR A 31 -31.83 23.25 11.73
N TYR A 32 -30.80 23.30 12.59
CA TYR A 32 -30.98 23.33 14.07
C TYR A 32 -30.94 24.74 14.73
N GLY A 33 -31.05 25.83 13.97
CA GLY A 33 -31.01 27.20 14.52
C GLY A 33 -29.68 27.56 15.22
N MET A 34 -28.68 26.69 15.16
CA MET A 34 -27.30 26.97 15.53
C MET A 34 -26.65 27.68 14.35
N GLN A 35 -25.90 28.76 14.62
CA GLN A 35 -25.01 29.33 13.60
C GLN A 35 -24.17 28.19 13.00
N PRO A 36 -23.92 28.17 11.68
CA PRO A 36 -23.04 27.17 11.08
C PRO A 36 -21.76 27.14 11.91
N ASP A 37 -21.46 25.99 12.52
CA ASP A 37 -20.23 25.84 13.27
C ASP A 37 -19.08 26.04 12.28
N ILE A 38 -18.51 27.24 12.30
CA ILE A 38 -17.37 27.63 11.47
C ILE A 38 -16.16 26.73 11.70
N ASN A 39 -16.16 25.91 12.77
CA ASN A 39 -15.13 24.94 13.09
C ASN A 39 -15.51 23.48 12.75
N PHE A 40 -16.70 23.23 12.19
CA PHE A 40 -17.06 21.91 11.69
C PHE A 40 -16.32 21.64 10.38
N ASN A 41 -15.60 20.52 10.33
CA ASN A 41 -14.89 20.09 9.14
C ASN A 41 -15.60 18.86 8.58
N PRO A 42 -16.14 18.91 7.35
CA PRO A 42 -16.88 17.80 6.76
C PRO A 42 -16.02 16.53 6.69
N PRO A 43 -16.65 15.34 6.70
CA PRO A 43 -15.93 14.09 6.49
C PRO A 43 -15.23 14.10 5.14
N LEU A 44 -13.95 13.75 5.11
CA LEU A 44 -13.20 13.63 3.87
C LEU A 44 -13.52 12.28 3.24
N PHE A 45 -14.14 12.32 2.06
CA PHE A 45 -14.45 11.15 1.26
C PHE A 45 -13.38 10.97 0.18
N HIS A 46 -12.88 9.74 0.02
CA HIS A 46 -11.95 9.41 -1.06
C HIS A 46 -12.28 8.06 -1.65
N ARG A 47 -12.49 7.98 -2.97
CA ARG A 47 -12.90 6.77 -3.69
C ARG A 47 -11.96 6.42 -4.83
N TYR A 48 -11.81 5.12 -5.06
CA TYR A 48 -11.16 4.55 -6.24
C TYR A 48 -11.91 3.30 -6.69
N ALA A 49 -12.57 3.39 -7.85
CA ALA A 49 -13.50 2.39 -8.36
C ALA A 49 -14.54 2.03 -7.28
N GLY A 50 -14.62 0.76 -6.88
CA GLY A 50 -15.53 0.27 -5.84
C GLY A 50 -14.99 0.35 -4.41
N ASN A 51 -13.76 0.79 -4.19
CA ASN A 51 -13.20 0.95 -2.84
C ASN A 51 -13.23 2.43 -2.45
N PHE A 52 -13.56 2.74 -1.21
CA PHE A 52 -13.50 4.11 -0.70
C PHE A 52 -13.09 4.12 0.78
N VAL A 53 -12.71 5.30 1.25
CA VAL A 53 -12.42 5.58 2.66
C VAL A 53 -13.07 6.91 3.04
N ILE A 54 -13.60 6.96 4.25
CA ILE A 54 -14.16 8.17 4.86
C ILE A 54 -13.33 8.49 6.10
N LEU A 55 -12.86 9.74 6.20
CA LEU A 55 -11.97 10.18 7.27
C LEU A 55 -12.60 11.36 8.01
N HIS A 56 -12.69 11.23 9.32
CA HIS A 56 -13.19 12.30 10.19
C HIS A 56 -12.64 12.13 11.62
N LYS A 57 -12.53 13.23 12.38
CA LYS A 57 -11.98 13.24 13.75
C LYS A 57 -12.90 12.55 14.77
N SER A 58 -14.21 12.59 14.54
CA SER A 58 -15.23 12.03 15.42
C SER A 58 -15.72 10.67 14.94
N LYS A 59 -15.67 9.67 15.81
CA LYS A 59 -16.23 8.32 15.57
C LYS A 59 -17.73 8.36 15.29
N LYS A 60 -18.48 9.19 16.02
CA LYS A 60 -19.93 9.34 15.84
C LYS A 60 -20.27 9.77 14.41
N VAL A 61 -19.52 10.72 13.85
CA VAL A 61 -19.70 11.16 12.47
C VAL A 61 -19.39 10.05 11.47
N ILE A 62 -18.39 9.20 11.74
CA ILE A 62 -18.10 8.02 10.90
C ILE A 62 -19.22 6.98 10.97
N GLU A 63 -19.81 6.77 12.14
CA GLU A 63 -20.97 5.89 12.31
C GLU A 63 -22.19 6.43 11.56
N GLU A 64 -22.46 7.74 11.64
CA GLU A 64 -23.51 8.39 10.83
C GLU A 64 -23.23 8.28 9.32
N CYS A 65 -21.97 8.47 8.89
CA CYS A 65 -21.59 8.26 7.48
C CYS A 65 -21.88 6.83 7.03
N LEU A 66 -21.66 5.83 7.90
CA LEU A 66 -21.90 4.44 7.58
C LEU A 66 -23.39 4.17 7.35
N GLU A 67 -24.27 4.76 8.15
CA GLU A 67 -25.73 4.69 7.97
C GLU A 67 -26.14 5.33 6.63
N ILE A 68 -25.71 6.57 6.38
CA ILE A 68 -26.03 7.30 5.13
C ILE A 68 -25.58 6.52 3.90
N ILE A 69 -24.38 5.94 3.93
CA ILE A 69 -23.85 5.16 2.82
C ILE A 69 -24.63 3.86 2.62
N ASN A 70 -25.04 3.18 3.69
CA ASN A 70 -25.83 1.96 3.56
C ASN A 70 -27.19 2.26 2.93
N ASP A 71 -27.88 3.30 3.39
CA ASP A 71 -29.18 3.71 2.83
C ASP A 71 -29.04 4.09 1.35
N TRP A 72 -28.01 4.86 1.01
CA TRP A 72 -27.73 5.27 -0.37
C TRP A 72 -27.42 4.06 -1.27
N LEU A 73 -26.63 3.11 -0.79
CA LEU A 73 -26.31 1.89 -1.53
C LEU A 73 -27.54 0.99 -1.73
N GLU A 74 -28.41 0.89 -0.72
CA GLU A 74 -29.63 0.09 -0.79
C GLU A 74 -30.57 0.61 -1.88
N ASN A 75 -30.68 1.92 -2.05
CA ASN A 75 -31.45 2.55 -3.13
C ASN A 75 -31.00 2.14 -4.54
N ILE A 76 -29.73 1.78 -4.72
CA ILE A 76 -29.18 1.29 -6.00
C ILE A 76 -28.97 -0.24 -6.02
N GLY A 77 -29.53 -0.95 -5.03
CA GLY A 77 -29.47 -2.41 -4.94
C GLY A 77 -28.10 -2.98 -4.57
N LEU A 78 -27.23 -2.16 -3.95
CA LEU A 78 -25.91 -2.57 -3.49
C LEU A 78 -25.86 -2.60 -1.95
N LYS A 79 -24.88 -3.33 -1.40
CA LYS A 79 -24.61 -3.35 0.04
C LYS A 79 -23.11 -3.34 0.29
N LEU A 80 -22.70 -2.76 1.42
CA LEU A 80 -21.34 -2.88 1.88
C LEU A 80 -21.02 -4.33 2.22
N LYS A 81 -19.75 -4.71 2.04
CA LYS A 81 -19.29 -6.05 2.32
C LYS A 81 -18.71 -6.10 3.74
N ASP A 82 -19.45 -6.70 4.67
CA ASP A 82 -19.09 -6.77 6.10
C ASP A 82 -17.66 -7.28 6.35
N SER A 83 -17.21 -8.27 5.57
CA SER A 83 -15.85 -8.82 5.71
C SER A 83 -14.71 -7.83 5.41
N THR A 84 -15.00 -6.71 4.75
CA THR A 84 -14.00 -5.72 4.31
C THR A 84 -14.27 -4.32 4.86
N THR A 85 -15.50 -4.04 5.27
CA THR A 85 -15.88 -2.79 5.91
C THR A 85 -15.45 -2.81 7.37
N ARG A 86 -14.72 -1.78 7.80
CA ARG A 86 -14.35 -1.62 9.21
C ARG A 86 -14.11 -0.17 9.55
N ILE A 87 -14.46 0.20 10.79
CA ILE A 87 -14.06 1.46 11.38
C ILE A 87 -12.65 1.28 11.97
N ALA A 88 -11.76 2.24 11.74
CA ALA A 88 -10.37 2.17 12.15
C ALA A 88 -9.90 3.50 12.74
N HIS A 89 -9.03 3.44 13.75
CA HIS A 89 -8.35 4.62 14.26
C HIS A 89 -7.03 4.84 13.52
N THR A 90 -6.76 6.06 13.06
CA THR A 90 -5.48 6.41 12.42
C THR A 90 -4.38 6.69 13.42
N LEU A 91 -4.71 7.25 14.59
CA LEU A 91 -3.83 7.50 15.72
C LEU A 91 -4.31 6.68 16.93
N GLY A 92 -3.39 6.10 17.69
CA GLY A 92 -3.71 5.30 18.86
C GLY A 92 -2.59 5.31 19.89
N ASP A 93 -2.95 4.96 21.12
CA ASP A 93 -2.10 4.93 22.32
C ASP A 93 -1.32 3.61 22.48
N GLY A 94 -1.39 2.72 21.48
CA GLY A 94 -0.77 1.40 21.51
C GLY A 94 -1.65 0.28 22.06
N LYS A 95 -2.83 0.58 22.61
CA LYS A 95 -3.78 -0.43 23.12
C LYS A 95 -4.75 -0.91 22.05
N VAL A 96 -5.04 -0.07 21.05
CA VAL A 96 -5.92 -0.38 19.92
C VAL A 96 -5.14 -0.54 18.63
N GLN A 97 -5.63 -1.44 17.76
CA GLN A 97 -5.09 -1.60 16.42
C GLN A 97 -5.23 -0.28 15.65
N THR A 98 -4.10 0.32 15.34
CA THR A 98 -4.03 1.63 14.69
C THR A 98 -3.60 1.50 13.23
N GLY A 99 -4.25 2.28 12.38
CA GLY A 99 -4.01 2.38 10.94
C GLY A 99 -4.96 1.52 10.11
N PHE A 100 -4.98 1.82 8.81
CA PHE A 100 -5.76 1.07 7.85
C PHE A 100 -5.04 0.85 6.53
N ASP A 101 -5.47 -0.20 5.82
CA ASP A 101 -4.95 -0.55 4.53
C ASP A 101 -5.92 -0.08 3.46
N TYR A 102 -5.44 0.69 2.48
CA TYR A 102 -6.23 1.20 1.36
C TYR A 102 -5.36 1.21 0.10
N LEU A 103 -5.85 0.63 -1.01
CA LEU A 103 -5.14 0.51 -2.29
C LEU A 103 -3.71 -0.05 -2.18
N GLY A 104 -3.49 -0.98 -1.25
CA GLY A 104 -2.17 -1.58 -1.03
C GLY A 104 -1.19 -0.71 -0.23
N PHE A 105 -1.65 0.41 0.35
CA PHE A 105 -0.91 1.23 1.30
C PHE A 105 -1.47 1.04 2.70
N ASN A 106 -0.60 1.03 3.70
CA ASN A 106 -0.94 1.16 5.10
C ASN A 106 -0.78 2.63 5.51
N ILE A 107 -1.88 3.25 5.95
CA ILE A 107 -1.94 4.62 6.44
C ILE A 107 -2.05 4.57 7.96
N ARG A 108 -1.10 5.19 8.65
CA ARG A 108 -1.09 5.26 10.12
C ARG A 108 -0.46 6.55 10.61
N GLN A 109 -1.04 7.12 11.65
CA GLN A 109 -0.47 8.21 12.43
C GLN A 109 0.25 7.66 13.66
N TYR A 110 1.37 8.29 13.99
CA TYR A 110 2.23 7.95 15.12
C TYR A 110 2.39 9.17 16.01
N PRO A 111 2.19 9.05 17.34
CA PRO A 111 2.43 10.16 18.25
C PRO A 111 3.91 10.56 18.18
N VAL A 112 4.17 11.86 18.11
CA VAL A 112 5.53 12.43 18.05
C VAL A 112 5.61 13.69 18.90
N LYS A 113 6.82 14.03 19.34
CA LYS A 113 7.10 15.32 19.98
C LYS A 113 6.85 16.48 19.00
N ASP A 114 6.53 17.65 19.52
CA ASP A 114 6.23 18.87 18.74
C ASP A 114 7.30 19.24 17.70
N ILE A 115 8.57 18.97 18.01
CA ILE A 115 9.70 19.19 17.09
C ILE A 115 9.60 18.37 15.79
N ASN A 116 8.89 17.24 15.83
CA ASN A 116 8.71 16.31 14.72
C ASN A 116 7.28 16.30 14.18
N SER A 117 6.39 17.10 14.79
CA SER A 117 5.00 17.23 14.39
C SER A 117 4.85 18.30 13.31
N ALA A 118 4.00 18.01 12.33
CA ALA A 118 3.48 19.05 11.45
C ALA A 118 2.60 20.03 12.24
N THR A 119 2.35 21.18 11.62
CA THR A 119 1.56 22.27 12.15
C THR A 119 0.30 22.44 11.31
N ASP A 120 -0.84 22.76 11.94
CA ASP A 120 -2.06 23.12 11.22
C ASP A 120 -1.97 24.53 10.60
N ARG A 121 -3.04 24.97 9.93
CA ARG A 121 -3.10 26.32 9.32
C ARG A 121 -3.05 27.46 10.33
N ASN A 122 -3.34 27.18 11.60
CA ASN A 122 -3.43 28.15 12.68
C ASN A 122 -2.15 28.19 13.53
N GLY A 123 -1.12 27.42 13.18
CA GLY A 123 0.14 27.39 13.93
C GLY A 123 0.18 26.34 15.05
N ASN A 124 -0.86 25.53 15.25
CA ASN A 124 -0.91 24.53 16.31
C ASN A 124 -0.22 23.22 15.90
N LYS A 125 0.47 22.60 16.84
CA LYS A 125 1.10 21.29 16.64
C LYS A 125 0.06 20.18 16.62
N LEU A 126 0.14 19.31 15.62
CA LEU A 126 -0.76 18.16 15.49
C LEU A 126 -0.48 17.04 16.50
N GLY A 127 0.75 16.95 17.03
CA GLY A 127 1.17 15.90 17.98
C GLY A 127 1.41 14.52 17.36
N PHE A 128 1.32 14.40 16.03
CA PHE A 128 1.53 13.14 15.32
C PHE A 128 2.19 13.32 13.94
N LYS A 129 2.73 12.22 13.43
CA LYS A 129 3.21 12.09 12.05
C LYS A 129 2.47 10.99 11.31
N THR A 130 1.92 11.30 10.14
CA THR A 130 1.34 10.30 9.25
C THR A 130 2.45 9.62 8.46
N LEU A 131 2.54 8.30 8.52
CA LEU A 131 3.42 7.51 7.66
C LEU A 131 2.55 6.62 6.77
N ILE A 132 2.72 6.77 5.46
CA ILE A 132 2.14 5.90 4.44
C ILE A 132 3.23 4.91 4.02
N LYS A 133 2.93 3.62 4.09
CA LYS A 133 3.88 2.53 3.79
C LYS A 133 3.20 1.50 2.90
N PRO A 134 3.94 0.65 2.16
CA PRO A 134 3.33 -0.52 1.52
C PRO A 134 2.62 -1.42 2.54
N ALA A 135 1.40 -1.84 2.26
CA ALA A 135 0.62 -2.71 3.13
C ALA A 135 1.26 -4.10 3.27
N LYS A 136 1.09 -4.75 4.42
CA LYS A 136 1.68 -6.08 4.69
C LYS A 136 1.28 -7.12 3.63
N GLU A 137 0.01 -7.12 3.23
CA GLU A 137 -0.48 -8.05 2.21
C GLU A 137 0.07 -7.76 0.81
N ALA A 138 0.31 -6.48 0.48
CA ALA A 138 0.96 -6.12 -0.78
C ALA A 138 2.42 -6.60 -0.82
N ILE A 139 3.16 -6.45 0.27
CA ILE A 139 4.53 -6.98 0.41
C ILE A 139 4.52 -8.50 0.24
N LYS A 140 3.63 -9.21 0.95
CA LYS A 140 3.51 -10.67 0.84
C LYS A 140 3.17 -11.12 -0.58
N ARG A 141 2.26 -10.42 -1.25
CA ARG A 141 1.88 -10.70 -2.65
C ARG A 141 3.09 -10.55 -3.58
N HIS A 142 3.85 -9.47 -3.45
CA HIS A 142 5.06 -9.27 -4.25
C HIS A 142 6.11 -10.36 -4.03
N VAL A 143 6.40 -10.67 -2.76
CA VAL A 143 7.32 -11.77 -2.41
C VAL A 143 6.86 -13.11 -3.01
N ARG A 144 5.54 -13.37 -3.04
CA ARG A 144 4.99 -14.58 -3.68
C ARG A 144 5.18 -14.56 -5.21
N VAL A 145 4.97 -13.41 -5.85
CA VAL A 145 5.20 -13.24 -7.29
C VAL A 145 6.65 -13.50 -7.66
N LEU A 146 7.61 -12.93 -6.92
CA LEU A 146 9.04 -13.17 -7.13
C LEU A 146 9.39 -14.64 -6.93
N LYS A 147 8.94 -15.24 -5.82
CA LYS A 147 9.16 -16.67 -5.52
C LYS A 147 8.60 -17.58 -6.60
N HIS A 148 7.40 -17.29 -7.10
CA HIS A 148 6.77 -18.05 -8.17
C HIS A 148 7.57 -17.92 -9.47
N THR A 149 8.00 -16.72 -9.82
CA THR A 149 8.85 -16.46 -11.00
C THR A 149 10.16 -17.24 -10.92
N ILE A 150 10.86 -17.21 -9.78
CA ILE A 150 12.09 -17.98 -9.57
C ILE A 150 11.86 -19.48 -9.72
N ARG A 151 10.73 -20.00 -9.22
CA ARG A 151 10.38 -21.42 -9.36
C ARG A 151 10.07 -21.81 -10.79
N LEU A 152 9.33 -20.97 -11.53
CA LEU A 152 8.97 -21.22 -12.91
C LEU A 152 10.22 -21.25 -13.80
N TYR A 153 11.13 -20.31 -13.61
CA TYR A 153 12.38 -20.19 -14.35
C TYR A 153 13.56 -20.90 -13.66
N ARG A 154 13.29 -21.90 -12.81
CA ARG A 154 14.35 -22.57 -12.04
C ARG A 154 15.40 -23.28 -12.92
N ASN A 155 14.99 -23.76 -14.09
CA ASN A 155 15.84 -24.43 -15.07
C ASN A 155 16.31 -23.51 -16.21
N ALA A 156 15.86 -22.25 -16.24
CA ALA A 156 16.26 -21.29 -17.28
C ALA A 156 17.66 -20.70 -17.01
N PRO A 157 18.38 -20.22 -18.04
CA PRO A 157 19.63 -19.48 -17.84
C PRO A 157 19.46 -18.32 -16.87
N GLN A 158 20.54 -17.96 -16.16
CA GLN A 158 20.54 -16.85 -15.21
C GLN A 158 20.02 -15.56 -15.86
N GLU A 159 20.45 -15.30 -17.09
CA GLU A 159 20.07 -14.13 -17.87
C GLU A 159 18.54 -14.02 -18.06
N LYS A 160 17.89 -15.14 -18.37
CA LYS A 160 16.44 -15.21 -18.53
C LYS A 160 15.73 -14.98 -17.20
N LEU A 161 16.26 -15.51 -16.10
CA LEU A 161 15.69 -15.25 -14.78
C LEU A 161 15.75 -13.75 -14.42
N ILE A 162 16.86 -13.08 -14.74
CA ILE A 162 16.99 -11.62 -14.55
C ILE A 162 15.96 -10.88 -15.39
N GLU A 163 15.82 -11.22 -16.67
CA GLU A 163 14.84 -10.62 -17.58
C GLU A 163 13.41 -10.72 -17.04
N MET A 164 13.04 -11.86 -16.45
CA MET A 164 11.68 -12.09 -15.93
C MET A 164 11.40 -11.42 -14.58
N LEU A 165 12.42 -11.23 -13.75
CA LEU A 165 12.30 -10.57 -12.44
C LEU A 165 12.31 -9.05 -12.56
N THR A 166 13.13 -8.51 -13.46
CA THR A 166 13.35 -7.05 -13.62
C THR A 166 12.05 -6.24 -13.77
N PRO A 167 11.11 -6.55 -14.69
CA PRO A 167 9.89 -5.76 -14.83
C PRO A 167 9.01 -5.80 -13.58
N LYS A 168 8.97 -6.94 -12.87
CA LYS A 168 8.17 -7.11 -11.65
C LYS A 168 8.72 -6.27 -10.50
N ILE A 169 10.05 -6.22 -10.36
CA ILE A 169 10.72 -5.37 -9.37
C ILE A 169 10.50 -3.89 -9.70
N ARG A 170 10.66 -3.52 -10.97
CA ARG A 170 10.47 -2.14 -11.45
C ARG A 170 9.05 -1.64 -11.25
N GLU A 171 8.05 -2.41 -11.67
CA GLU A 171 6.64 -2.08 -11.50
C GLU A 171 6.31 -1.82 -10.02
N TRP A 172 6.73 -2.74 -9.15
CA TRP A 172 6.47 -2.63 -7.73
C TRP A 172 7.20 -1.43 -7.11
N CYS A 173 8.45 -1.16 -7.52
CA CYS A 173 9.18 0.01 -7.03
C CYS A 173 8.47 1.30 -7.44
N ASN A 174 8.15 1.45 -8.72
CA ASN A 174 7.47 2.64 -9.24
C ASN A 174 6.14 2.91 -8.53
N TYR A 175 5.39 1.86 -8.17
CA TYR A 175 4.12 2.01 -7.45
C TYR A 175 4.29 2.52 -5.99
N TYR A 176 5.43 2.26 -5.36
CA TYR A 176 5.69 2.56 -3.95
C TYR A 176 6.83 3.58 -3.71
N ASP A 177 7.35 4.22 -4.75
CA ASP A 177 8.49 5.15 -4.64
C ASP A 177 8.12 6.45 -3.91
N SER A 178 6.87 6.89 -4.05
CA SER A 178 6.37 8.13 -3.45
C SER A 178 6.09 8.06 -1.94
N VAL A 179 6.23 6.88 -1.32
CA VAL A 179 5.86 6.64 0.08
C VAL A 179 7.04 6.16 0.93
N VAL A 180 6.84 6.03 2.25
CA VAL A 180 7.90 5.61 3.18
C VAL A 180 8.20 4.11 3.00
N SER A 181 9.04 3.80 2.00
CA SER A 181 9.20 2.44 1.48
C SER A 181 10.63 1.90 1.55
N SER A 182 11.64 2.74 1.83
CA SER A 182 13.07 2.36 1.83
C SER A 182 13.40 1.15 2.69
N ARG A 183 12.90 1.08 3.94
CA ARG A 183 13.09 -0.09 4.83
C ARG A 183 12.36 -1.33 4.31
N VAL A 184 11.22 -1.14 3.64
CA VAL A 184 10.48 -2.25 3.03
C VAL A 184 11.25 -2.79 1.82
N PHE A 185 11.79 -1.92 0.98
CA PHE A 185 12.61 -2.28 -0.18
C PHE A 185 13.81 -3.14 0.27
N ALA A 186 14.57 -2.66 1.25
CA ALA A 186 15.71 -3.40 1.80
C ALA A 186 15.32 -4.78 2.36
N LYS A 187 14.19 -4.88 3.08
CA LYS A 187 13.68 -6.16 3.58
C LYS A 187 13.35 -7.12 2.44
N MET A 188 12.74 -6.63 1.37
CA MET A 188 12.38 -7.47 0.23
C MET A 188 13.60 -7.88 -0.59
N ASP A 189 14.58 -7.00 -0.75
CA ASP A 189 15.87 -7.32 -1.37
C ASP A 189 16.58 -8.46 -0.62
N ASN A 190 16.55 -8.42 0.72
CA ASN A 190 17.09 -9.50 1.54
C ASN A 190 16.33 -10.84 1.32
N ILE A 191 15.00 -10.80 1.28
CA ILE A 191 14.19 -11.99 1.00
C ILE A 191 14.50 -12.53 -0.41
N LEU A 192 14.56 -11.66 -1.40
CA LEU A 192 14.87 -12.01 -2.79
C LEU A 192 16.27 -12.61 -2.90
N PHE A 193 17.26 -12.04 -2.24
CA PHE A 193 18.62 -12.57 -2.16
C PHE A 193 18.62 -14.02 -1.67
N HIS A 194 17.91 -14.33 -0.58
CA HIS A 194 17.81 -15.70 -0.08
C HIS A 194 17.05 -16.64 -1.02
N GLN A 195 16.03 -16.14 -1.75
CA GLN A 195 15.33 -16.93 -2.76
C GLN A 195 16.25 -17.28 -3.94
N LEU A 196 17.03 -16.32 -4.42
CA LEU A 196 18.01 -16.50 -5.49
C LEU A 196 19.16 -17.40 -5.05
N LEU A 197 19.61 -17.28 -3.79
CA LEU A 197 20.64 -18.15 -3.23
C LEU A 197 20.22 -19.63 -3.27
N ARG A 198 18.97 -19.91 -2.92
CA ARG A 198 18.39 -21.26 -3.03
C ARG A 198 18.30 -21.73 -4.48
N TRP A 199 17.92 -20.84 -5.41
CA TRP A 199 17.93 -21.13 -6.84
C TRP A 199 19.34 -21.48 -7.33
N GLY A 200 20.36 -20.74 -6.89
CA GLY A 200 21.76 -20.98 -7.22
C GLY A 200 22.23 -22.35 -6.73
N TYR A 201 21.95 -22.69 -5.47
CA TYR A 201 22.28 -24.02 -4.93
C TYR A 201 21.55 -25.16 -5.63
N TYR A 202 20.31 -24.95 -6.04
CA TYR A 202 19.59 -25.93 -6.85
C TYR A 202 20.27 -26.14 -8.22
N ARG A 203 20.70 -25.05 -8.87
CA ARG A 203 21.34 -25.08 -10.19
C ARG A 203 22.76 -25.60 -10.21
N ALA A 204 23.46 -25.48 -9.10
CA ALA A 204 24.84 -25.90 -8.94
C ALA A 204 24.94 -26.92 -7.80
N SER A 205 24.06 -27.92 -7.81
CA SER A 205 23.95 -28.94 -6.75
C SER A 205 25.24 -29.72 -6.49
N MET A 206 26.09 -29.86 -7.51
CA MET A 206 27.40 -30.51 -7.42
C MET A 206 28.54 -29.57 -6.99
N GLN A 207 28.28 -28.27 -6.83
CA GLN A 207 29.29 -27.28 -6.47
C GLN A 207 29.21 -26.89 -4.99
N GLY A 208 30.36 -26.51 -4.42
CA GLY A 208 30.39 -25.95 -3.07
C GLY A 208 29.64 -24.61 -2.99
N LYS A 209 29.20 -24.22 -1.78
CA LYS A 209 28.48 -22.95 -1.56
C LYS A 209 29.26 -21.74 -2.08
N LYS A 210 30.56 -21.67 -1.77
CA LYS A 210 31.47 -20.59 -2.22
C LYS A 210 31.58 -20.53 -3.74
N GLN A 211 31.71 -21.69 -4.41
CA GLN A 211 31.79 -21.77 -5.87
C GLN A 211 30.48 -21.32 -6.52
N THR A 212 29.33 -21.79 -6.03
CA THR A 212 28.01 -21.37 -6.51
C THR A 212 27.83 -19.86 -6.43
N VAL A 213 28.24 -19.31 -5.29
CA VAL A 213 28.13 -17.89 -5.00
C VAL A 213 29.04 -17.06 -5.92
N ASN A 214 30.29 -17.48 -6.12
CA ASN A 214 31.20 -16.85 -7.09
C ASN A 214 30.73 -16.98 -8.55
N LYS A 215 29.92 -18.00 -8.86
CA LYS A 215 29.41 -18.26 -10.21
C LYS A 215 28.28 -17.33 -10.62
N TYR A 216 27.35 -17.04 -9.71
CA TYR A 216 26.12 -16.29 -10.02
C TYR A 216 26.06 -14.89 -9.37
N TRP A 217 26.98 -14.57 -8.47
CA TRP A 217 27.09 -13.25 -7.88
C TRP A 217 28.47 -12.63 -8.07
N GLY A 218 28.48 -11.33 -8.31
CA GLY A 218 29.67 -10.48 -8.30
C GLY A 218 29.67 -9.57 -7.08
N VAL A 219 30.82 -8.97 -6.80
CA VAL A 219 30.98 -7.99 -5.72
C VAL A 219 31.00 -6.59 -6.34
N ASP A 220 30.09 -5.73 -5.90
CA ASP A 220 30.13 -4.30 -6.20
C ASP A 220 30.78 -3.55 -5.03
N LYS A 221 31.78 -2.72 -5.33
CA LYS A 221 32.57 -1.98 -4.32
C LYS A 221 31.62 -1.08 -3.53
N GLY A 222 31.41 -1.42 -2.26
CA GLY A 222 30.55 -0.67 -1.33
C GLY A 222 29.05 -1.00 -1.38
N LYS A 223 28.58 -1.83 -2.33
CA LYS A 223 27.16 -2.24 -2.44
C LYS A 223 26.93 -3.73 -2.21
N GLY A 224 27.98 -4.52 -2.02
CA GLY A 224 27.91 -5.93 -1.65
C GLY A 224 27.65 -6.85 -2.84
N TRP A 225 26.96 -7.95 -2.59
CA TRP A 225 26.73 -9.03 -3.56
C TRP A 225 25.63 -8.66 -4.57
N LYS A 226 25.93 -8.75 -5.87
CA LYS A 226 24.97 -8.53 -6.96
C LYS A 226 24.77 -9.80 -7.77
N PHE A 227 23.51 -10.15 -8.01
CA PHE A 227 23.18 -11.27 -8.90
C PHE A 227 23.46 -10.83 -10.35
N ILE A 228 24.54 -11.35 -10.93
CA ILE A 228 25.13 -10.87 -12.17
C ILE A 228 25.58 -12.05 -13.02
N THR A 229 25.42 -11.90 -14.33
CA THR A 229 25.89 -12.85 -15.34
C THR A 229 27.31 -12.52 -15.81
N PRO A 230 28.05 -13.47 -16.40
CA PRO A 230 29.40 -13.21 -16.93
C PRO A 230 29.47 -12.09 -17.98
N ASP A 231 28.40 -11.90 -18.76
CA ASP A 231 28.21 -10.83 -19.75
C ASP A 231 27.81 -9.48 -19.13
N GLY A 232 27.68 -9.40 -17.81
CA GLY A 232 27.46 -8.15 -17.08
C GLY A 232 26.00 -7.76 -16.85
N LYS A 233 25.02 -8.59 -17.24
CA LYS A 233 23.61 -8.35 -16.91
C LYS A 233 23.37 -8.53 -15.42
N VAL A 234 22.92 -7.46 -14.76
CA VAL A 234 22.69 -7.39 -13.31
C VAL A 234 21.20 -7.32 -13.00
N LEU A 235 20.77 -8.09 -12.00
CA LEU A 235 19.48 -7.85 -11.36
C LEU A 235 19.60 -6.69 -10.37
N ARG A 236 18.98 -5.55 -10.71
CA ARG A 236 18.94 -4.38 -9.84
C ARG A 236 18.09 -4.64 -8.60
N ASN A 237 18.50 -4.06 -7.48
CA ASN A 237 17.68 -4.08 -6.26
C ASN A 237 16.44 -3.19 -6.43
N HIS A 238 15.49 -3.26 -5.49
CA HIS A 238 14.26 -2.48 -5.61
C HIS A 238 14.57 -0.98 -5.75
N LYS A 239 15.36 -0.40 -4.84
CA LYS A 239 15.67 1.05 -4.85
C LYS A 239 16.33 1.52 -6.15
N GLU A 240 17.20 0.72 -6.76
CA GLU A 240 17.89 1.01 -8.04
C GLU A 240 16.99 0.80 -9.28
N SER A 241 15.81 0.19 -9.10
CA SER A 241 14.86 -0.11 -10.17
C SER A 241 13.73 0.90 -10.28
N CYS A 242 13.56 1.79 -9.29
CA CYS A 242 12.62 2.90 -9.39
C CYS A 242 13.05 3.85 -10.53
N SER A 243 12.08 4.32 -11.30
CA SER A 243 12.33 5.29 -12.37
C SER A 243 12.42 6.67 -11.72
N HIS A 244 13.61 7.28 -11.73
CA HIS A 244 13.82 8.67 -11.36
C HIS A 244 13.44 9.59 -12.52
#